data_AF-A0A8J7ND91-F1
#
_entry.id   AF-A0A8J7ND91-F1
#
_cell.length_a   1.000
_cell.length_b   1.000
_cell.length_c   1.000
_cell.angle_alpha   90.00
_cell.angle_beta   90.00
_cell.angle_gamma   90.00
#
_symmetry.space_group_name_H-M   'P 1'
#
loop_
_entity.id
_entity.type
_entity.pdbx_description
1 polymer ?
#
loop_
_entity_poly.entity_id
_entity_poly.type
_entity_poly.pdbx_seq_one_letter_code
_entity_poly.pdbx_strand_id
1 'polypeptide(L)'
;MSTSRITNDGTCTADLGAQYITATTYYAQKHQSFYEELLACCILKPLTAPVEGMSIKEEGIRNFVTPQGVSSIVKHYLRESAGAEVFFNHHVTQILLKGGKWEVWRKAGGAEQFDAVVLTMPVPQILQLQGDIDSLIDRSQRQKLEAVSYSSRYALGLFYKADKQIGVPWAAKYITNNPCIRFISIDNKKRNLELPGCGASMVVHTSVPFGMQHLEKTVEEVEPLILKELQEVLPGLPEPLTTKCQKWRYSQVTQPVTGSPGQMTLISRPLLVCGGDGFTHSNFDGCIESALKVLEVLKCSL
;
A
#
# COMPACT_ATOMS: atom_id res chain seq x y z
N MET A 1 -1.60 -1.45 0.21
CA MET A 1 -1.54 -2.33 1.40
C MET A 1 -1.74 -3.78 0.95
N SER A 2 -0.85 -4.72 1.28
CA SER A 2 -1.00 -6.14 0.89
C SER A 2 -0.51 -7.06 2.00
N THR A 3 -1.32 -8.06 2.33
CA THR A 3 -1.01 -9.13 3.28
C THR A 3 -1.12 -10.46 2.55
N SER A 4 -0.04 -11.23 2.52
CA SER A 4 0.01 -12.58 1.94
C SER A 4 -0.13 -13.65 3.02
N ARG A 5 -0.60 -14.83 2.61
CA ARG A 5 -0.89 -16.00 3.47
C ARG A 5 -0.42 -17.27 2.76
N ILE A 6 0.12 -18.24 3.49
CA ILE A 6 0.50 -19.55 2.93
C ILE A 6 -0.72 -20.47 2.82
N THR A 7 -1.59 -20.43 3.84
CA THR A 7 -2.67 -21.38 4.07
C THR A 7 -3.99 -20.64 4.25
N ASN A 8 -5.10 -21.33 3.95
CA ASN A 8 -6.44 -20.80 4.16
C ASN A 8 -6.82 -20.66 5.66
N ASP A 9 -6.08 -21.30 6.57
CA ASP A 9 -6.29 -21.21 8.02
C ASP A 9 -5.86 -19.84 8.62
N GLY A 10 -5.14 -19.01 7.85
CA GLY A 10 -4.85 -17.62 8.19
C GLY A 10 -3.84 -17.39 9.32
N THR A 11 -3.14 -18.43 9.77
CA THR A 11 -2.25 -18.36 10.95
C THR A 11 -0.88 -17.76 10.62
N CYS A 12 -0.32 -18.10 9.45
CA CYS A 12 0.97 -17.58 8.99
C CYS A 12 0.77 -16.56 7.86
N THR A 13 0.92 -15.28 8.19
CA THR A 13 0.73 -14.18 7.24
C THR A 13 1.93 -13.24 7.21
N ALA A 14 2.07 -12.49 6.13
CA ALA A 14 3.16 -11.53 5.93
C ALA A 14 2.64 -10.26 5.25
N ASP A 15 2.87 -9.09 5.84
CA ASP A 15 2.54 -7.83 5.20
C ASP A 15 3.63 -7.48 4.16
N LEU A 16 3.34 -7.58 2.87
CA LEU A 16 4.31 -7.31 1.80
C LEU A 16 4.41 -5.83 1.41
N GLY A 17 3.44 -5.01 1.87
CA GLY A 17 3.42 -3.56 1.66
C GLY A 17 3.78 -2.81 2.94
N ALA A 18 2.93 -1.86 3.35
CA ALA A 18 3.08 -1.11 4.59
C ALA A 18 3.26 -2.04 5.82
N GLN A 19 4.24 -1.72 6.67
CA GLN A 19 4.68 -2.58 7.77
C GLN A 19 4.04 -2.24 9.11
N TYR A 20 3.87 -0.96 9.37
CA TYR A 20 3.26 -0.37 10.55
C TYR A 20 2.74 1.02 10.17
N ILE A 21 1.83 1.57 10.97
CA ILE A 21 1.26 2.90 10.80
C ILE A 21 1.92 3.84 11.80
N THR A 22 2.42 4.97 11.32
CA THR A 22 3.04 5.99 12.16
C THR A 22 2.14 7.21 12.20
N ALA A 23 1.68 7.58 13.39
CA ALA A 23 0.97 8.83 13.64
C ALA A 23 1.96 9.86 14.21
N THR A 24 2.18 10.95 13.48
CA THR A 24 2.84 12.15 14.02
C THR A 24 1.94 12.81 15.05
N THR A 25 2.48 13.70 15.88
CA THR A 25 1.67 14.45 16.86
C THR A 25 0.54 15.24 16.17
N TYR A 26 0.83 15.81 15.00
CA TYR A 26 -0.17 16.51 14.18
C TYR A 26 -1.29 15.57 13.69
N TYR A 27 -0.95 14.43 13.07
CA TYR A 27 -1.94 13.52 12.51
C TYR A 27 -2.72 12.73 13.57
N ALA A 28 -2.07 12.44 14.70
CA ALA A 28 -2.71 11.88 15.88
C ALA A 28 -3.90 12.73 16.37
N GLN A 29 -3.80 14.05 16.26
CA GLN A 29 -4.88 14.99 16.61
C GLN A 29 -5.84 15.18 15.45
N LYS A 30 -5.32 15.50 14.25
CA LYS A 30 -6.14 15.81 13.08
C LYS A 30 -7.03 14.65 12.65
N HIS A 31 -6.53 13.41 12.73
CA HIS A 31 -7.24 12.20 12.34
C HIS A 31 -7.60 11.34 13.56
N GLN A 32 -7.76 11.96 14.73
CA GLN A 32 -8.02 11.26 16.00
C GLN A 32 -9.16 10.24 15.89
N SER A 33 -10.28 10.61 15.28
CA SER A 33 -11.45 9.73 15.13
C SER A 33 -11.12 8.43 14.38
N PHE A 34 -10.31 8.50 13.31
CA PHE A 34 -9.92 7.31 12.54
C PHE A 34 -9.02 6.39 13.35
N TYR A 35 -8.10 6.94 14.14
CA TYR A 35 -7.26 6.12 15.02
C TYR A 35 -8.07 5.49 16.15
N GLU A 36 -8.96 6.25 16.80
CA GLU A 36 -9.81 5.77 17.88
C GLU A 36 -10.75 4.66 17.42
N GLU A 37 -11.39 4.82 16.26
CA GLU A 37 -12.22 3.78 15.64
C GLU A 37 -11.42 2.49 15.42
N LEU A 38 -10.28 2.57 14.72
CA LEU A 38 -9.49 1.39 14.40
C LEU A 38 -8.88 0.72 15.63
N LEU A 39 -8.57 1.48 16.69
CA LEU A 39 -8.14 0.95 17.98
C LEU A 39 -9.30 0.25 18.71
N ALA A 40 -10.49 0.86 18.76
CA ALA A 40 -11.68 0.30 19.40
C ALA A 40 -12.10 -1.03 18.73
N CYS A 41 -12.01 -1.11 17.40
CA CYS A 41 -12.28 -2.32 16.63
C CYS A 41 -11.12 -3.34 16.64
N CYS A 42 -10.04 -3.08 17.40
CA CYS A 42 -8.84 -3.93 17.45
C CYS A 42 -8.18 -4.18 16.07
N ILE A 43 -8.43 -3.31 15.09
CA ILE A 43 -7.78 -3.33 13.78
C ILE A 43 -6.35 -2.82 13.91
N LEU A 44 -6.14 -1.77 14.70
CA LEU A 44 -4.82 -1.29 15.12
C LEU A 44 -4.52 -1.69 16.57
N LYS A 45 -3.25 -1.90 16.85
CA LYS A 45 -2.68 -1.98 18.21
C LYS A 45 -1.35 -1.22 18.27
N PRO A 46 -0.96 -0.67 19.42
CA PRO A 46 0.36 -0.07 19.56
C PRO A 46 1.48 -1.05 19.20
N LEU A 47 2.48 -0.58 18.45
CA LEU A 47 3.70 -1.32 18.18
C LEU A 47 4.57 -1.30 19.45
N THR A 48 4.66 -2.43 20.14
CA THR A 48 5.50 -2.60 21.32
C THR A 48 6.78 -3.38 21.05
N ALA A 49 6.84 -4.07 19.91
CA ALA A 49 7.97 -4.91 19.54
C ALA A 49 9.17 -4.04 19.07
N PRO A 50 10.42 -4.44 19.37
CA PRO A 50 11.60 -3.63 19.08
C PRO A 50 11.86 -3.51 17.57
N VAL A 51 12.07 -2.27 17.10
CA VAL A 51 12.47 -1.99 15.71
C VAL A 51 13.83 -1.30 15.69
N GLU A 52 14.85 -2.03 15.26
CA GLU A 52 16.22 -1.55 15.19
C GLU A 52 16.39 -0.56 14.02
N GLY A 53 17.09 0.55 14.26
CA GLY A 53 17.33 1.58 13.25
C GLY A 53 16.10 2.42 12.90
N MET A 54 15.01 2.32 13.68
CA MET A 54 13.88 3.25 13.58
C MET A 54 14.34 4.65 14.01
N SER A 55 14.17 5.64 13.15
CA SER A 55 14.46 7.03 13.47
C SER A 55 13.25 7.65 14.17
N ILE A 56 13.44 8.11 15.40
CA ILE A 56 12.47 8.95 16.11
C ILE A 56 12.80 10.39 15.75
N LYS A 57 11.99 10.99 14.86
CA LYS A 57 12.24 12.34 14.33
C LYS A 57 11.60 13.45 15.17
N GLU A 58 10.58 13.12 15.95
CA GLU A 58 9.87 14.04 16.83
C GLU A 58 9.39 13.28 18.08
N GLU A 59 9.20 14.00 19.18
CA GLU A 59 8.60 13.47 20.40
C GLU A 59 7.08 13.29 20.20
N GLY A 60 6.50 12.24 20.80
CA GLY A 60 5.06 11.97 20.71
C GLY A 60 4.60 11.14 19.51
N ILE A 61 5.51 10.71 18.62
CA ILE A 61 5.18 9.75 17.55
C ILE A 61 4.59 8.48 18.17
N ARG A 62 3.47 8.02 17.62
CA ARG A 62 2.86 6.73 17.95
C ARG A 62 2.94 5.78 16.76
N ASN A 63 3.46 4.58 16.97
CA ASN A 63 3.50 3.53 15.95
C ASN A 63 2.47 2.45 16.27
N PHE A 64 1.79 1.95 15.24
CA PHE A 64 0.75 0.94 15.34
C PHE A 64 0.97 -0.20 14.36
N VAL A 65 0.58 -1.40 14.76
CA VAL A 65 0.54 -2.59 13.91
C VAL A 65 -0.90 -3.06 13.75
N THR A 66 -1.11 -3.90 12.75
CA THR A 66 -2.40 -4.54 12.49
C THR A 66 -2.28 -6.03 12.82
N PRO A 67 -2.90 -6.52 13.92
CA PRO A 67 -2.75 -7.93 14.31
C PRO A 67 -3.16 -8.89 13.19
N GLN A 68 -4.27 -8.59 12.50
CA GLN A 68 -4.80 -9.41 11.40
C GLN A 68 -4.16 -9.11 10.02
N GLY A 69 -3.04 -8.37 10.01
CA GLY A 69 -2.33 -7.91 8.82
C GLY A 69 -2.89 -6.62 8.24
N VAL A 70 -2.06 -5.86 7.52
CA VAL A 70 -2.35 -4.47 7.11
C VAL A 70 -3.56 -4.35 6.18
N SER A 71 -3.90 -5.40 5.45
CA SER A 71 -5.13 -5.47 4.63
C SER A 71 -6.43 -5.40 5.47
N SER A 72 -6.36 -5.66 6.78
CA SER A 72 -7.53 -5.60 7.68
C SER A 72 -8.14 -4.19 7.77
N ILE A 73 -7.33 -3.14 7.62
CA ILE A 73 -7.81 -1.74 7.57
C ILE A 73 -8.76 -1.53 6.39
N VAL A 74 -8.35 -1.97 5.19
CA VAL A 74 -9.18 -1.83 3.98
C VAL A 74 -10.43 -2.69 4.09
N LYS A 75 -10.30 -3.93 4.59
CA LYS A 75 -11.44 -4.82 4.80
C LYS A 75 -12.44 -4.28 5.83
N HIS A 76 -11.97 -3.55 6.84
CA HIS A 76 -12.82 -2.85 7.80
C HIS A 76 -13.67 -1.81 7.08
N TYR A 77 -13.06 -0.83 6.41
CA TYR A 77 -13.82 0.23 5.74
C TYR A 77 -14.72 -0.26 4.60
N LEU A 78 -14.33 -1.31 3.87
CA LEU A 78 -15.22 -1.91 2.86
C LEU A 78 -16.47 -2.55 3.49
N ARG A 79 -16.34 -3.16 4.68
CA ARG A 79 -17.49 -3.73 5.40
C ARG A 79 -18.40 -2.65 5.98
N GLU A 80 -17.83 -1.57 6.51
CA GLU A 80 -18.58 -0.42 7.03
C GLU A 80 -19.26 0.40 5.92
N SER A 81 -18.83 0.26 4.66
CA SER A 81 -19.43 0.93 3.51
C SER A 81 -20.72 0.23 3.08
N ALA A 82 -21.82 0.54 3.78
CA ALA A 82 -23.14 -0.04 3.52
C ALA A 82 -23.54 0.13 2.04
N GLY A 83 -23.83 -0.98 1.37
CA GLY A 83 -24.26 -1.01 -0.04
C GLY A 83 -23.13 -0.94 -1.06
N ALA A 84 -21.85 -0.88 -0.65
CA ALA A 84 -20.73 -0.96 -1.59
C ALA A 84 -20.54 -2.38 -2.13
N GLU A 85 -20.68 -2.55 -3.44
CA GLU A 85 -20.37 -3.81 -4.12
C GLU A 85 -18.91 -3.83 -4.58
N VAL A 86 -18.17 -4.88 -4.20
CA VAL A 86 -16.73 -5.00 -4.47
C VAL A 86 -16.48 -6.09 -5.51
N PHE A 87 -15.99 -5.67 -6.67
CA PHE A 87 -15.69 -6.58 -7.78
C PHE A 87 -14.18 -6.75 -7.98
N PHE A 88 -13.65 -7.93 -7.65
CA PHE A 88 -12.26 -8.29 -7.94
C PHE A 88 -12.08 -8.68 -9.41
N ASN A 89 -10.85 -8.65 -9.90
CA ASN A 89 -10.52 -8.95 -11.31
C ASN A 89 -11.23 -8.03 -12.33
N HIS A 90 -11.64 -6.83 -11.90
CA HIS A 90 -12.31 -5.81 -12.72
C HIS A 90 -11.32 -4.72 -13.12
N HIS A 91 -10.45 -5.03 -14.09
CA HIS A 91 -9.46 -4.07 -14.58
C HIS A 91 -10.10 -3.08 -15.54
N VAL A 92 -10.30 -1.83 -15.09
CA VAL A 92 -10.80 -0.72 -15.91
C VAL A 92 -9.76 -0.35 -16.97
N THR A 93 -10.19 -0.21 -18.22
CA THR A 93 -9.32 0.12 -19.36
C THR A 93 -9.70 1.43 -20.04
N GLN A 94 -10.99 1.78 -20.07
CA GLN A 94 -11.46 2.99 -20.75
C GLN A 94 -12.58 3.66 -19.95
N ILE A 95 -12.66 4.99 -20.06
CA ILE A 95 -13.77 5.79 -19.52
C ILE A 95 -14.23 6.75 -20.62
N LEU A 96 -15.51 6.68 -20.95
CA LEU A 96 -16.15 7.47 -22.01
C LEU A 96 -17.31 8.27 -21.42
N LEU A 97 -17.57 9.46 -21.97
CA LEU A 97 -18.71 10.28 -21.59
C LEU A 97 -19.82 10.11 -22.64
N LYS A 98 -20.90 9.40 -22.29
CA LYS A 98 -22.04 9.19 -23.19
C LYS A 98 -23.36 9.51 -22.52
N GLY A 99 -24.18 10.34 -23.16
CA GLY A 99 -25.53 10.67 -22.68
C GLY A 99 -25.55 11.30 -21.28
N GLY A 100 -24.50 12.04 -20.91
CA GLY A 100 -24.39 12.67 -19.58
C GLY A 100 -23.99 11.72 -18.45
N LYS A 101 -23.58 10.48 -18.76
CA LYS A 101 -23.07 9.50 -17.79
C LYS A 101 -21.70 8.97 -18.21
N TRP A 102 -20.96 8.46 -17.24
CA TRP A 102 -19.71 7.75 -17.48
C TRP A 102 -19.99 6.32 -17.90
N GLU A 103 -19.47 5.91 -19.05
CA GLU A 103 -19.43 4.52 -19.47
C GLU A 103 -18.01 3.98 -19.20
N VAL A 104 -17.89 3.06 -18.24
CA VAL A 104 -16.61 2.51 -17.77
C VAL A 104 -16.42 1.11 -18.33
N TRP A 105 -15.37 0.94 -19.13
CA TRP A 105 -15.01 -0.31 -19.79
C TRP A 105 -13.96 -1.08 -19.00
N ARG A 106 -14.07 -2.40 -19.05
CA ARG A 106 -13.17 -3.34 -18.37
C ARG A 106 -12.47 -4.21 -19.40
N LYS A 107 -11.31 -4.76 -19.04
CA LYS A 107 -10.54 -5.67 -19.91
C LYS A 107 -11.35 -6.91 -20.34
N ALA A 108 -12.22 -7.40 -19.47
CA ALA A 108 -13.16 -8.49 -19.76
C ALA A 108 -14.56 -8.08 -19.30
N GLY A 109 -15.58 -8.38 -20.11
CA GLY A 109 -16.97 -8.01 -19.86
C GLY A 109 -17.42 -6.75 -20.62
N GLY A 110 -18.67 -6.35 -20.39
CA GLY A 110 -19.26 -5.14 -20.99
C GLY A 110 -18.96 -3.87 -20.18
N ALA A 111 -19.36 -2.73 -20.72
CA ALA A 111 -19.30 -1.47 -20.02
C ALA A 111 -20.44 -1.30 -19.02
N GLU A 112 -20.19 -0.51 -17.98
CA GLU A 112 -21.20 -0.11 -16.99
C GLU A 112 -21.32 1.40 -16.92
N GLN A 113 -22.52 1.88 -16.56
CA GLN A 113 -22.82 3.31 -16.49
C GLN A 113 -22.81 3.82 -15.05
N PHE A 114 -22.19 4.97 -14.83
CA PHE A 114 -22.07 5.62 -13.53
C PHE A 114 -22.35 7.11 -13.62
N ASP A 115 -22.95 7.68 -12.57
CA ASP A 115 -23.19 9.13 -12.46
C ASP A 115 -21.94 9.90 -11.97
N ALA A 116 -21.02 9.21 -11.30
CA ALA A 116 -19.74 9.74 -10.86
C ALA A 116 -18.66 8.65 -10.86
N VAL A 117 -17.40 9.04 -11.08
CA VAL A 117 -16.25 8.15 -11.03
C VAL A 117 -15.16 8.75 -10.15
N VAL A 118 -14.64 7.93 -9.22
CA VAL A 118 -13.48 8.26 -8.37
C VAL A 118 -12.33 7.32 -8.74
N LEU A 119 -11.19 7.88 -9.13
CA LEU A 119 -9.98 7.14 -9.48
C LEU A 119 -8.96 7.24 -8.34
N THR A 120 -8.56 6.09 -7.76
CA THR A 120 -7.62 6.05 -6.63
C THR A 120 -6.38 5.18 -6.88
N MET A 121 -6.17 4.71 -8.12
CA MET A 121 -4.94 4.02 -8.50
C MET A 121 -3.79 5.02 -8.69
N PRO A 122 -2.52 4.59 -8.58
CA PRO A 122 -1.35 5.42 -8.88
C PRO A 122 -1.50 6.24 -10.17
N VAL A 123 -1.07 7.50 -10.12
CA VAL A 123 -1.28 8.47 -11.22
C VAL A 123 -0.81 7.97 -12.60
N PRO A 124 0.34 7.29 -12.75
CA PRO A 124 0.72 6.71 -14.04
C PRO A 124 -0.29 5.71 -14.60
N GLN A 125 -1.06 5.02 -13.76
CA GLN A 125 -2.12 4.10 -14.22
C GLN A 125 -3.39 4.86 -14.62
N ILE A 126 -3.67 6.02 -14.02
CA ILE A 126 -4.74 6.94 -14.46
C ILE A 126 -4.42 7.43 -15.87
N LEU A 127 -3.17 7.84 -16.12
CA LEU A 127 -2.69 8.30 -17.44
C LEU A 127 -2.64 7.21 -18.52
N GLN A 128 -2.83 5.93 -18.14
CA GLN A 128 -2.91 4.80 -19.07
C GLN A 128 -4.36 4.48 -19.48
N LEU A 129 -5.36 5.08 -18.83
CA LEU A 129 -6.76 4.90 -19.21
C LEU A 129 -7.01 5.50 -20.60
N GLN A 130 -7.73 4.77 -21.43
CA GLN A 130 -8.14 5.21 -22.75
C GLN A 130 -9.54 5.83 -22.73
N GLY A 131 -10.01 6.29 -23.88
CA GLY A 131 -11.34 6.88 -24.06
C GLY A 131 -11.29 8.40 -24.03
N ASP A 132 -12.32 9.03 -23.48
CA ASP A 132 -12.46 10.49 -23.51
C ASP A 132 -11.57 11.16 -22.46
N ILE A 133 -11.01 10.41 -21.51
CA ILE A 133 -10.08 10.96 -20.50
C ILE A 133 -8.96 11.77 -21.14
N ASP A 134 -8.38 11.28 -22.25
CA ASP A 134 -7.25 11.95 -22.89
C ASP A 134 -7.60 13.35 -23.42
N SER A 135 -8.85 13.55 -23.87
CA SER A 135 -9.34 14.84 -24.39
C SER A 135 -9.98 15.72 -23.31
N LEU A 136 -10.49 15.10 -22.24
CA LEU A 136 -11.17 15.77 -21.13
C LEU A 136 -10.21 16.40 -20.11
N ILE A 137 -9.01 15.84 -19.95
CA ILE A 137 -7.98 16.41 -19.07
C ILE A 137 -7.33 17.62 -19.76
N ASP A 138 -7.39 18.78 -19.12
CA ASP A 138 -6.74 19.98 -19.67
C ASP A 138 -5.20 19.84 -19.68
N ARG A 139 -4.53 20.62 -20.54
CA ARG A 139 -3.07 20.53 -20.70
C ARG A 139 -2.31 20.77 -19.39
N SER A 140 -2.77 21.67 -18.54
CA SER A 140 -2.14 22.00 -17.25
C SER A 140 -2.32 20.87 -16.24
N GLN A 141 -3.51 20.29 -16.15
CA GLN A 141 -3.78 19.08 -15.35
C GLN A 141 -2.92 17.92 -15.81
N ARG A 142 -2.86 17.65 -17.12
CA ARG A 142 -2.03 16.58 -17.69
C ARG A 142 -0.55 16.76 -17.32
N GLN A 143 0.00 17.97 -17.50
CA GLN A 143 1.38 18.27 -17.12
C GLN A 143 1.65 18.01 -15.63
N LYS A 144 0.71 18.36 -14.75
CA LYS A 144 0.83 18.12 -13.31
C LYS A 144 0.79 16.63 -12.97
N LEU A 145 -0.06 15.85 -13.65
CA LEU A 145 -0.17 14.40 -13.47
C LEU A 145 1.06 13.67 -14.01
N GLU A 146 1.59 14.09 -15.17
CA GLU A 146 2.80 13.51 -15.78
C GLU A 146 4.07 13.79 -14.95
N ALA A 147 4.07 14.86 -14.14
CA ALA A 147 5.16 15.16 -13.22
C ALA A 147 5.16 14.28 -11.95
N VAL A 148 4.12 13.49 -11.71
CA VAL A 148 4.05 12.62 -10.53
C VAL A 148 4.99 11.43 -10.71
N SER A 149 5.85 11.21 -9.73
CA SER A 149 6.79 10.09 -9.75
C SER A 149 6.70 9.23 -8.50
N TYR A 150 7.00 7.94 -8.68
CA TYR A 150 7.01 6.94 -7.63
C TYR A 150 8.34 6.20 -7.62
N SER A 151 8.79 5.83 -6.44
CA SER A 151 9.86 4.84 -6.26
C SER A 151 9.37 3.42 -6.59
N SER A 152 10.30 2.53 -6.91
CA SER A 152 10.05 1.10 -7.07
C SER A 152 10.80 0.27 -6.03
N ARG A 153 10.17 -0.81 -5.55
CA ARG A 153 10.77 -1.79 -4.62
C ARG A 153 10.26 -3.19 -4.90
N TYR A 154 11.01 -4.18 -4.44
CA TYR A 154 10.52 -5.54 -4.26
C TYR A 154 10.30 -5.83 -2.77
N ALA A 155 9.31 -6.67 -2.49
CA ALA A 155 9.09 -7.25 -1.18
C ALA A 155 9.13 -8.78 -1.30
N LEU A 156 9.90 -9.43 -0.43
CA LEU A 156 9.98 -10.88 -0.35
C LEU A 156 9.42 -11.33 1.00
N GLY A 157 8.31 -12.07 0.97
CA GLY A 157 7.82 -12.82 2.12
C GLY A 157 8.46 -14.21 2.15
N LEU A 158 9.06 -14.57 3.28
CA LEU A 158 9.56 -15.91 3.55
C LEU A 158 8.75 -16.50 4.68
N PHE A 159 8.35 -17.76 4.52
CA PHE A 159 7.54 -18.42 5.52
C PHE A 159 8.15 -19.73 5.95
N TYR A 160 8.13 -20.00 7.24
CA TYR A 160 8.86 -21.10 7.85
C TYR A 160 7.91 -22.13 8.48
N LYS A 161 8.43 -23.34 8.71
CA LYS A 161 7.74 -24.36 9.51
C LYS A 161 7.81 -24.00 11.01
N ALA A 162 6.89 -24.56 11.80
CA ALA A 162 6.78 -24.30 13.24
C ALA A 162 8.03 -24.69 14.07
N ASP A 163 8.82 -25.66 13.60
CA ASP A 163 10.05 -26.11 14.23
C ASP A 163 11.25 -25.20 13.93
N LYS A 164 11.10 -24.22 13.04
CA LYS A 164 12.15 -23.28 12.65
C LYS A 164 11.94 -21.95 13.34
N GLN A 165 12.94 -21.52 14.09
CA GLN A 165 12.96 -20.23 14.77
C GLN A 165 13.98 -19.29 14.12
N ILE A 166 13.70 -17.99 14.18
CA ILE A 166 14.60 -16.94 13.70
C ILE A 166 15.13 -16.20 14.92
N GLY A 167 16.35 -16.54 15.33
CA GLY A 167 16.97 -16.06 16.57
C GLY A 167 17.55 -14.65 16.46
N VAL A 168 16.72 -13.64 16.23
CA VAL A 168 17.12 -12.22 16.22
C VAL A 168 16.46 -11.44 17.37
N PRO A 169 17.17 -10.46 17.99
CA PRO A 169 16.65 -9.76 19.16
C PRO A 169 15.54 -8.76 18.79
N TRP A 170 15.58 -8.20 17.58
CA TRP A 170 14.59 -7.26 17.06
C TRP A 170 13.38 -7.97 16.44
N ALA A 171 12.28 -7.24 16.27
CA ALA A 171 11.12 -7.66 15.48
C ALA A 171 11.17 -7.12 14.06
N ALA A 172 11.79 -5.95 13.87
CA ALA A 172 12.16 -5.45 12.57
C ALA A 172 13.48 -4.66 12.62
N LYS A 173 14.16 -4.52 11.48
CA LYS A 173 15.44 -3.83 11.37
C LYS A 173 15.54 -3.05 10.07
N TYR A 174 15.89 -1.77 10.19
CA TYR A 174 16.31 -0.95 9.07
C TYR A 174 17.80 -1.17 8.77
N ILE A 175 18.12 -1.36 7.49
CA ILE A 175 19.50 -1.54 7.00
C ILE A 175 19.83 -0.36 6.10
N THR A 176 20.88 0.39 6.41
CA THR A 176 21.25 1.61 5.68
C THR A 176 22.41 1.41 4.70
N ASN A 177 23.26 0.42 4.93
CA ASN A 177 24.51 0.21 4.19
C ASN A 177 24.49 -1.13 3.42
N ASN A 178 23.43 -1.36 2.64
CA ASN A 178 23.30 -2.55 1.81
C ASN A 178 22.72 -2.19 0.44
N PRO A 179 23.28 -2.70 -0.67
CA PRO A 179 22.85 -2.31 -2.02
C PRO A 179 21.44 -2.81 -2.34
N CYS A 180 21.04 -3.96 -1.79
CA CYS A 180 19.80 -4.65 -2.13
C CYS A 180 18.73 -4.50 -1.05
N ILE A 181 19.01 -4.78 0.23
CA ILE A 181 18.02 -4.85 1.32
C ILE A 181 17.97 -3.54 2.12
N ARG A 182 16.77 -2.99 2.32
CA ARG A 182 16.54 -1.78 3.13
C ARG A 182 15.93 -2.08 4.50
N PHE A 183 15.12 -3.13 4.60
CA PHE A 183 14.34 -3.41 5.79
C PHE A 183 14.01 -4.91 5.88
N ILE A 184 14.07 -5.46 7.09
CA ILE A 184 13.67 -6.84 7.40
C ILE A 184 12.69 -6.80 8.58
N SER A 185 11.62 -7.59 8.54
CA SER A 185 10.65 -7.75 9.62
C SER A 185 10.36 -9.22 9.87
N ILE A 186 10.43 -9.66 11.12
CA ILE A 186 9.83 -10.90 11.59
C ILE A 186 8.37 -10.59 11.91
N ASP A 187 7.50 -10.81 10.93
CA ASP A 187 6.18 -10.20 10.86
C ASP A 187 5.22 -10.69 11.97
N ASN A 188 5.32 -11.97 12.36
CA ASN A 188 4.60 -12.52 13.51
C ASN A 188 5.10 -11.91 14.85
N LYS A 189 6.41 -11.72 15.01
CA LYS A 189 7.00 -11.07 16.20
C LYS A 189 6.62 -9.58 16.27
N LYS A 190 6.69 -8.86 15.15
CA LYS A 190 6.25 -7.45 15.01
C LYS A 190 4.80 -7.26 15.46
N ARG A 191 3.92 -8.22 15.14
CA ARG A 191 2.49 -8.19 15.48
C ARG A 191 2.17 -8.78 16.86
N ASN A 192 3.17 -9.24 17.62
CA ASN A 192 3.01 -9.97 18.88
C ASN A 192 2.09 -11.20 18.75
N LEU A 193 2.28 -11.99 17.70
CA LEU A 193 1.49 -13.19 17.37
C LEU A 193 2.37 -14.46 17.30
N GLU A 194 3.34 -14.57 18.19
CA GLU A 194 4.15 -15.79 18.34
C GLU A 194 3.32 -16.86 19.05
N LEU A 195 2.54 -17.60 18.26
CA LEU A 195 1.67 -18.67 18.75
C LEU A 195 2.39 -20.03 18.70
N PRO A 196 2.23 -20.89 19.72
CA PRO A 196 2.74 -22.26 19.69
C PRO A 196 2.23 -23.00 18.44
N GLY A 197 3.13 -23.70 17.75
CA GLY A 197 2.78 -24.47 16.55
C GLY A 197 2.64 -23.65 15.27
N CYS A 198 2.80 -22.33 15.30
CA CYS A 198 2.84 -21.48 14.10
C CYS A 198 4.28 -21.17 13.71
N GLY A 199 4.64 -21.38 12.44
CA GLY A 199 5.95 -21.00 11.93
C GLY A 199 6.10 -19.49 11.75
N ALA A 200 7.34 -19.01 11.86
CA ALA A 200 7.65 -17.60 11.66
C ALA A 200 7.38 -17.14 10.22
N SER A 201 7.12 -15.85 10.06
CA SER A 201 7.09 -15.18 8.76
C SER A 201 8.06 -14.01 8.76
N MET A 202 8.89 -13.94 7.72
CA MET A 202 9.82 -12.83 7.50
C MET A 202 9.40 -12.04 6.26
N VAL A 203 9.52 -10.73 6.33
CA VAL A 203 9.37 -9.83 5.18
C VAL A 203 10.67 -9.08 4.98
N VAL A 204 11.15 -9.06 3.74
CA VAL A 204 12.31 -8.28 3.29
C VAL A 204 11.83 -7.25 2.29
N HIS A 205 12.20 -5.99 2.49
CA HIS A 205 12.01 -4.92 1.49
C HIS A 205 13.35 -4.52 0.91
N THR A 206 13.41 -4.43 -0.41
CA THR A 206 14.61 -3.95 -1.10
C THR A 206 14.78 -2.45 -0.98
N SER A 207 15.97 -1.94 -1.26
CA SER A 207 16.29 -0.53 -1.46
C SER A 207 15.57 0.03 -2.71
N VAL A 208 15.43 1.36 -2.77
CA VAL A 208 14.91 2.02 -3.99
C VAL A 208 15.86 1.84 -5.17
N PRO A 209 17.20 2.05 -5.04
CA PRO A 209 18.11 1.84 -6.15
C PRO A 209 18.01 0.43 -6.76
N PHE A 210 17.96 -0.61 -5.92
CA PHE A 210 17.78 -1.99 -6.38
C PHE A 210 16.44 -2.20 -7.09
N GLY A 211 15.34 -1.71 -6.51
CA GLY A 211 14.01 -1.83 -7.10
C GLY A 211 13.89 -1.14 -8.47
N MET A 212 14.52 0.03 -8.63
CA MET A 212 14.57 0.75 -9.90
C MET A 212 15.45 0.05 -10.93
N GLN A 213 16.64 -0.42 -10.54
CA GLN A 213 17.56 -1.14 -11.43
C GLN A 213 16.95 -2.43 -12.00
N HIS A 214 16.08 -3.09 -11.25
CA HIS A 214 15.47 -4.37 -11.63
C HIS A 214 13.99 -4.26 -12.06
N LEU A 215 13.46 -3.04 -12.28
CA LEU A 215 12.02 -2.79 -12.45
C LEU A 215 11.33 -3.62 -13.56
N GLU A 216 12.04 -3.83 -14.67
CA GLU A 216 11.53 -4.56 -15.83
C GLU A 216 11.74 -6.07 -15.75
N LYS A 217 12.47 -6.56 -14.74
CA LYS A 217 12.65 -7.99 -14.51
C LYS A 217 11.41 -8.63 -13.90
N THR A 218 11.24 -9.92 -14.12
CA THR A 218 10.18 -10.71 -13.48
C THR A 218 10.52 -10.95 -12.00
N VAL A 219 9.55 -11.46 -11.23
CA VAL A 219 9.79 -11.77 -9.81
C VAL A 219 10.71 -12.98 -9.67
N GLU A 220 10.63 -13.93 -10.59
CA GLU A 220 11.44 -15.15 -10.66
C GLU A 220 12.91 -14.84 -10.92
N GLU A 221 13.21 -13.81 -11.70
CA GLU A 221 14.59 -13.36 -11.96
C GLU A 221 15.21 -12.62 -10.75
N VAL A 222 14.39 -11.96 -9.93
CA VAL A 222 14.86 -11.06 -8.86
C VAL A 222 14.88 -11.75 -7.50
N GLU A 223 13.94 -12.67 -7.24
CA GLU A 223 13.84 -13.38 -5.96
C GLU A 223 15.16 -14.06 -5.54
N PRO A 224 15.89 -14.79 -6.41
CA PRO A 224 17.18 -15.40 -6.05
C PRO A 224 18.24 -14.37 -5.64
N LEU A 225 18.20 -13.16 -6.21
CA LEU A 225 19.15 -12.09 -5.88
C LEU A 225 18.88 -11.54 -4.46
N ILE A 226 17.61 -11.38 -4.10
CA ILE A 226 17.22 -10.94 -2.75
C ILE A 226 17.56 -12.02 -1.71
N LEU A 227 17.29 -13.30 -2.03
CA LEU A 227 17.63 -14.42 -1.15
C LEU A 227 19.13 -14.54 -0.90
N LYS A 228 19.95 -14.38 -1.96
CA LYS A 228 21.41 -14.37 -1.82
C LYS A 228 21.88 -13.27 -0.88
N GLU A 229 21.43 -12.03 -1.10
CA GLU A 229 21.80 -10.91 -0.21
C GLU A 229 21.31 -11.15 1.22
N LEU A 230 20.10 -11.69 1.39
CA LEU A 230 19.55 -11.97 2.72
C LEU A 230 20.44 -12.94 3.50
N GLN A 231 21.00 -13.95 2.84
CA GLN A 231 21.92 -14.90 3.47
C GLN A 231 23.25 -14.24 3.87
N GLU A 232 23.70 -13.22 3.14
CA GLU A 232 24.89 -12.44 3.52
C GLU A 232 24.59 -11.53 4.72
N VAL A 233 23.40 -10.92 4.79
CA VAL A 233 22.97 -10.04 5.89
C VAL A 233 22.63 -10.82 7.17
N LEU A 234 22.00 -11.99 7.04
CA LEU A 234 21.58 -12.87 8.13
C LEU A 234 22.05 -14.31 7.83
N PRO A 235 23.34 -14.62 8.06
CA PRO A 235 23.88 -15.95 7.82
C PRO A 235 23.24 -16.99 8.76
N GLY A 236 23.01 -18.19 8.23
CA GLY A 236 22.46 -19.31 8.99
C GLY A 236 20.93 -19.32 9.12
N LEU A 237 20.22 -18.51 8.32
CA LEU A 237 18.76 -18.64 8.23
C LEU A 237 18.38 -20.04 7.76
N PRO A 238 17.32 -20.65 8.35
CA PRO A 238 16.79 -21.91 7.86
C PRO A 238 16.22 -21.73 6.45
N GLU A 239 16.06 -22.82 5.71
CA GLU A 239 15.37 -22.80 4.43
C GLU A 239 13.87 -22.49 4.65
N PRO A 240 13.27 -21.54 3.91
CA PRO A 240 11.85 -21.27 4.00
C PRO A 240 11.04 -22.42 3.40
N LEU A 241 9.86 -22.69 3.97
CA LEU A 241 8.88 -23.62 3.40
C LEU A 241 8.34 -23.11 2.06
N THR A 242 8.09 -21.81 1.97
CA THR A 242 7.62 -21.15 0.76
C THR A 242 7.99 -19.68 0.78
N THR A 243 8.02 -19.07 -0.39
CA THR A 243 8.34 -17.66 -0.61
C THR A 243 7.23 -16.99 -1.41
N LYS A 244 7.10 -15.67 -1.22
CA LYS A 244 6.23 -14.82 -2.01
C LYS A 244 6.93 -13.52 -2.34
N CYS A 245 7.41 -13.39 -3.58
CA CYS A 245 7.95 -12.15 -4.09
C CYS A 245 6.85 -11.26 -4.70
N GLN A 246 6.90 -9.97 -4.40
CA GLN A 246 5.98 -8.95 -4.89
C GLN A 246 6.77 -7.75 -5.42
N LYS A 247 6.53 -7.40 -6.68
CA LYS A 247 7.02 -6.15 -7.29
C LYS A 247 6.06 -5.01 -6.97
N TRP A 248 6.58 -3.93 -6.38
CA TRP A 248 5.89 -2.66 -6.20
C TRP A 248 6.47 -1.63 -7.17
N ARG A 249 5.96 -1.62 -8.40
CA ARG A 249 6.35 -0.63 -9.44
C ARG A 249 6.04 0.80 -9.01
N TYR A 250 4.95 0.99 -8.29
CA TYR A 250 4.57 2.27 -7.68
C TYR A 250 4.54 2.07 -6.16
N SER A 251 5.72 2.09 -5.53
CA SER A 251 5.88 1.76 -4.11
C SER A 251 5.50 2.94 -3.21
N GLN A 252 6.15 4.09 -3.39
CA GLN A 252 5.88 5.31 -2.64
C GLN A 252 6.10 6.51 -3.57
N VAL A 253 5.20 7.49 -3.51
CA VAL A 253 5.30 8.75 -4.22
C VAL A 253 6.58 9.48 -3.77
N THR A 254 7.39 9.86 -4.75
CA THR A 254 8.59 10.67 -4.56
C THR A 254 8.35 12.12 -4.93
N GLN A 255 7.42 12.36 -5.86
CA GLN A 255 6.96 13.68 -6.25
C GLN A 255 5.45 13.63 -6.44
N PRO A 256 4.65 14.19 -5.52
CA PRO A 256 3.20 14.26 -5.68
C PRO A 256 2.80 15.39 -6.64
N VAL A 257 1.52 15.47 -6.97
CA VAL A 257 0.94 16.57 -7.75
C VAL A 257 1.19 17.91 -7.05
N THR A 258 1.96 18.78 -7.70
CA THR A 258 2.31 20.10 -7.16
C THR A 258 1.07 20.94 -6.87
N GLY A 259 0.96 21.42 -5.63
CA GLY A 259 -0.12 22.29 -5.18
C GLY A 259 -1.49 21.60 -5.12
N SER A 260 -1.55 20.26 -5.15
CA SER A 260 -2.81 19.55 -4.99
C SER A 260 -3.35 19.72 -3.57
N PRO A 261 -4.67 19.95 -3.40
CA PRO A 261 -5.31 19.96 -2.09
C PRO A 261 -5.55 18.55 -1.52
N GLY A 262 -5.05 17.48 -2.16
CA GLY A 262 -5.35 16.08 -1.82
C GLY A 262 -6.22 15.34 -2.84
N GLN A 263 -6.68 16.02 -3.89
CA GLN A 263 -7.42 15.45 -5.02
C GLN A 263 -7.22 16.30 -6.28
N MET A 264 -7.62 15.78 -7.44
CA MET A 264 -7.78 16.58 -8.67
C MET A 264 -9.10 16.26 -9.35
N THR A 265 -9.99 17.24 -9.45
CA THR A 265 -11.24 17.12 -10.19
C THR A 265 -10.93 17.33 -11.66
N LEU A 266 -11.11 16.29 -12.47
CA LEU A 266 -10.88 16.34 -13.91
C LEU A 266 -12.10 16.94 -14.61
N ILE A 267 -13.29 16.45 -14.26
CA ILE A 267 -14.58 16.91 -14.80
C ILE A 267 -15.56 17.06 -13.65
N SER A 268 -16.30 18.17 -13.60
CA SER A 268 -17.22 18.49 -12.50
C SER A 268 -18.61 17.87 -12.65
N ARG A 269 -19.10 17.68 -13.89
CA ARG A 269 -20.42 17.12 -14.21
C ARG A 269 -20.44 16.35 -15.55
N PRO A 270 -20.77 15.04 -15.56
CA PRO A 270 -20.79 14.15 -14.40
C PRO A 270 -19.41 14.11 -13.73
N LEU A 271 -19.35 13.86 -12.41
CA LEU A 271 -18.09 14.02 -11.67
C LEU A 271 -17.06 12.94 -12.07
N LEU A 272 -15.84 13.35 -12.42
CA LEU A 272 -14.66 12.50 -12.53
C LEU A 272 -13.53 13.13 -11.70
N VAL A 273 -13.11 12.45 -10.64
CA VAL A 273 -12.12 12.95 -9.68
C VAL A 273 -11.05 11.92 -9.37
N CYS A 274 -9.81 12.37 -9.24
CA CYS A 274 -8.67 11.56 -8.86
C CYS A 274 -8.28 11.83 -7.40
N GLY A 275 -7.95 10.78 -6.66
CA GLY A 275 -7.42 10.82 -5.30
C GLY A 275 -6.35 9.75 -5.10
N GLY A 276 -5.82 9.65 -3.88
CA GLY A 276 -4.75 8.74 -3.49
C GLY A 276 -3.46 9.46 -3.09
N ASP A 277 -2.42 8.66 -2.89
CA ASP A 277 -1.12 9.11 -2.39
C ASP A 277 -0.39 10.09 -3.33
N GLY A 278 -0.62 9.95 -4.65
CA GLY A 278 -0.08 10.86 -5.67
C GLY A 278 -0.51 12.31 -5.50
N PHE A 279 -1.57 12.57 -4.73
CA PHE A 279 -2.10 13.90 -4.44
C PHE A 279 -1.76 14.39 -3.03
N THR A 280 -1.09 13.55 -2.23
CA THR A 280 -0.71 13.82 -0.83
C THR A 280 0.70 13.25 -0.58
N HIS A 281 0.80 12.14 0.17
CA HIS A 281 2.02 11.39 0.44
C HIS A 281 1.69 9.91 0.73
N SER A 282 2.67 9.01 0.58
CA SER A 282 2.47 7.56 0.71
C SER A 282 2.55 7.06 2.15
N ASN A 283 1.65 7.52 3.00
CA ASN A 283 1.37 6.92 4.31
C ASN A 283 -0.14 6.83 4.57
N PHE A 284 -0.53 6.33 5.75
CA PHE A 284 -1.94 6.16 6.10
C PHE A 284 -2.70 7.48 6.16
N ASP A 285 -2.12 8.50 6.77
CA ASP A 285 -2.73 9.81 6.94
C ASP A 285 -2.89 10.56 5.62
N GLY A 286 -1.96 10.39 4.68
CA GLY A 286 -2.06 10.97 3.33
C GLY A 286 -3.25 10.38 2.57
N CYS A 287 -3.48 9.08 2.71
CA CYS A 287 -4.67 8.43 2.18
C CYS A 287 -5.96 8.97 2.82
N ILE A 288 -5.98 9.22 4.14
CA ILE A 288 -7.13 9.84 4.82
C ILE A 288 -7.37 11.27 4.29
N GLU A 289 -6.33 12.11 4.23
CA GLU A 289 -6.45 13.49 3.74
C GLU A 289 -7.00 13.51 2.31
N SER A 290 -6.50 12.64 1.45
CA SER A 290 -6.99 12.53 0.08
C SER A 290 -8.45 12.08 0.02
N ALA A 291 -8.82 11.05 0.78
CA ALA A 291 -10.19 10.54 0.82
C ALA A 291 -11.19 11.60 1.30
N LEU A 292 -10.85 12.36 2.35
CA LEU A 292 -11.68 13.46 2.84
C LEU A 292 -11.88 14.55 1.78
N LYS A 293 -10.84 14.86 1.02
CA LYS A 293 -10.88 15.87 -0.05
C LYS A 293 -11.69 15.41 -1.25
N VAL A 294 -11.62 14.14 -1.61
CA VAL A 294 -12.51 13.54 -2.62
C VAL A 294 -13.97 13.59 -2.16
N LEU A 295 -14.25 13.27 -0.89
CA LEU A 295 -15.60 13.31 -0.33
C LEU A 295 -16.21 14.71 -0.36
N GLU A 296 -15.42 15.75 -0.06
CA GLU A 296 -15.86 17.15 -0.17
C GLU A 296 -16.36 17.49 -1.58
N VAL A 297 -15.62 17.08 -2.62
CA VAL A 297 -16.01 17.32 -4.01
C VAL A 297 -17.24 16.49 -4.39
N LEU A 298 -17.29 15.22 -3.99
CA LEU A 298 -18.43 14.35 -4.28
C LEU A 298 -19.73 14.92 -3.72
N LYS A 299 -19.72 15.44 -2.48
CA LYS A 299 -20.87 16.09 -1.85
C LYS A 299 -21.34 17.37 -2.54
N CYS A 300 -20.44 18.07 -3.26
CA CYS A 300 -20.79 19.27 -4.02
C CYS A 300 -21.32 18.95 -5.43
N SER A 301 -21.12 17.73 -5.91
CA SER A 301 -21.48 17.28 -7.25
C SER A 301 -22.77 16.44 -7.31
N LEU A 302 -23.18 15.85 -6.19
CA LEU A 302 -24.47 15.16 -5.99
C LEU A 302 -25.54 16.15 -5.51
#